data_AF-A0A969BAW1-F1
#
_entry.id   AF-A0A969BAW1-F1
#
_cell.length_a   1.000
_cell.length_b   1.000
_cell.length_c   1.000
_cell.angle_alpha   90.00
_cell.angle_beta   90.00
_cell.angle_gamma   90.00
#
_symmetry.space_group_name_H-M   'P 1'
#
loop_
_entity.id
_entity.type
_entity.pdbx_description
1 polymer ?
#
loop_
_entity_poly.entity_id
_entity_poly.type
_entity_poly.pdbx_seq_one_letter_code
_entity_poly.pdbx_strand_id
1 'polypeptide(L)'
;MKRLTIAFMLIAGSLAISAQTTEPEEKLKKFETDTVEGWKTGGTITLNLSQVSLINWAAGGQNSISVNGLFSTFAVYHKDKKLWENFLDIGYGTIKQGENANWWKTDDKIDFTSKYGQKISKQWYYAALLNLKTQVAKGYDYPNDSMVISNLLAPGYVLGAIGMDYQSDFNFTAFLAPITLKTTIVRDQELANAGAFGVEPAVYDTLTGNVTIKGRQGRTELGGYIRLGYKLEPMQNITLQTKIDFFSNYLNKPQT
;
A
#
# COMPACT_ATOMS: atom_id res chain seq x y z
N MET A 1 19.44 55.99 -23.10
CA MET A 1 19.67 55.41 -21.75
C MET A 1 18.56 54.41 -21.48
N LYS A 2 18.93 53.14 -21.20
CA LYS A 2 18.33 52.21 -20.20
C LYS A 2 16.80 51.95 -20.33
N ARG A 3 16.25 50.73 -20.43
CA ARG A 3 16.64 49.44 -19.84
C ARG A 3 16.04 48.25 -20.61
N LEU A 4 16.82 47.18 -20.67
CA LEU A 4 16.49 45.83 -21.13
C LEU A 4 15.78 45.08 -19.98
N THR A 5 14.60 44.50 -20.21
CA THR A 5 13.90 43.65 -19.25
C THR A 5 14.20 42.19 -19.54
N ILE A 6 14.97 41.55 -18.66
CA ILE A 6 15.28 40.12 -18.67
C ILE A 6 14.22 39.41 -17.83
N ALA A 7 13.51 38.45 -18.43
CA ALA A 7 12.58 37.57 -17.73
C ALA A 7 13.36 36.46 -17.02
N PHE A 8 13.31 36.42 -15.68
CA PHE A 8 13.83 35.32 -14.87
C PHE A 8 12.71 34.27 -14.71
N MET A 9 12.90 33.10 -15.31
CA MET A 9 12.07 31.92 -15.05
C MET A 9 12.61 31.24 -13.78
N LEU A 10 11.88 31.36 -12.67
CA LEU A 10 12.24 30.75 -11.40
C LEU A 10 11.72 29.31 -11.38
N ILE A 11 12.59 28.35 -11.73
CA ILE A 11 12.34 26.93 -11.52
C ILE A 11 12.49 26.67 -10.01
N ALA A 12 11.38 26.60 -9.30
CA ALA A 12 11.37 26.17 -7.90
C ALA A 12 11.49 24.64 -7.84
N GLY A 13 12.72 24.14 -7.94
CA GLY A 13 13.05 22.77 -7.54
C GLY A 13 13.24 22.69 -6.03
N SER A 14 12.37 21.97 -5.32
CA SER A 14 12.60 21.61 -3.93
C SER A 14 13.54 20.40 -3.88
N LEU A 15 14.84 20.66 -3.79
CA LEU A 15 15.82 19.69 -3.32
C LEU A 15 15.85 19.76 -1.79
N ALA A 16 15.18 18.82 -1.12
CA ALA A 16 15.40 18.57 0.29
C ALA A 16 16.67 17.72 0.43
N ILE A 17 17.81 18.37 0.66
CA ILE A 17 19.06 17.72 1.06
C ILE A 17 18.99 17.54 2.58
N SER A 18 18.68 16.33 3.04
CA SER A 18 19.02 15.92 4.40
C SER A 18 20.38 15.24 4.38
N ALA A 19 21.41 16.00 4.74
CA ALA A 19 22.71 15.44 5.07
C ALA A 19 22.66 14.90 6.50
N GLN A 20 22.61 13.58 6.64
CA GLN A 20 22.97 12.91 7.89
C GLN A 20 24.03 11.87 7.55
N THR A 21 25.29 12.19 7.89
CA THR A 21 26.43 11.29 7.72
C THR A 21 26.16 10.01 8.50
N THR A 22 25.99 8.89 7.80
CA THR A 22 25.91 7.58 8.41
C THR A 22 27.11 6.73 8.02
N GLU A 23 28.14 6.76 8.86
CA GLU A 23 29.17 5.71 8.99
C GLU A 23 28.59 4.27 9.10
N PRO A 24 27.29 4.02 9.39
CA PRO A 24 26.65 2.72 9.18
C PRO A 24 26.60 2.21 7.73
N GLU A 25 26.68 3.06 6.70
CA GLU A 25 26.52 2.61 5.30
C GLU A 25 27.74 1.84 4.75
N GLU A 26 28.95 2.12 5.23
CA GLU A 26 30.12 1.29 4.87
C GLU A 26 30.02 -0.13 5.44
N LYS A 27 29.32 -0.31 6.57
CA LYS A 27 29.02 -1.64 7.13
C LYS A 27 27.88 -2.35 6.41
N LEU A 28 27.12 -1.68 5.55
CA LEU A 28 26.09 -2.29 4.69
C LEU A 28 26.65 -2.85 3.37
N LYS A 29 27.87 -2.46 2.97
CA LYS A 29 28.54 -2.99 1.77
C LYS A 29 29.27 -4.33 1.98
N LYS A 30 29.32 -4.84 3.21
CA LYS A 30 29.71 -6.23 3.51
C LYS A 30 28.50 -7.01 4.04
N PHE A 31 27.48 -7.19 3.22
CA PHE A 31 26.56 -8.31 3.40
C PHE A 31 26.85 -9.35 2.30
N GLU A 32 28.11 -9.79 2.27
CA GLU A 32 28.38 -11.18 1.92
C GLU A 32 27.63 -12.04 2.95
N THR A 33 26.87 -13.01 2.47
CA THR A 33 26.52 -14.27 3.13
C THR A 33 27.18 -14.50 4.51
N ASP A 34 26.67 -13.90 5.59
CA ASP A 34 27.15 -14.20 6.93
C ASP A 34 26.00 -14.29 7.95
N THR A 35 25.51 -15.52 8.09
CA THR A 35 25.37 -16.24 9.38
C THR A 35 24.80 -15.52 10.60
N VAL A 36 23.74 -14.73 10.46
CA VAL A 36 22.84 -14.48 11.62
C VAL A 36 21.59 -15.33 11.44
N GLU A 37 21.65 -16.56 11.96
CA GLU A 37 20.45 -17.37 12.14
C GLU A 37 19.53 -16.73 13.17
N GLY A 38 18.25 -16.60 12.84
CA GLY A 38 17.23 -16.09 13.76
C GLY A 38 16.41 -14.95 13.19
N TRP A 39 15.81 -14.19 14.10
CA TRP A 39 14.90 -13.09 13.78
C TRP A 39 15.69 -11.78 13.62
N LYS A 40 15.54 -11.16 12.46
CA LYS A 40 15.94 -9.79 12.20
C LYS A 40 14.69 -8.92 12.16
N THR A 41 14.54 -8.04 13.14
CA THR A 41 13.42 -7.12 13.25
C THR A 41 13.89 -5.69 13.03
N GLY A 42 13.02 -4.85 12.47
CA GLY A 42 13.28 -3.42 12.37
C GLY A 42 11.99 -2.67 12.05
N GLY A 43 12.01 -1.36 12.16
CA GLY A 43 10.85 -0.55 11.86
C GLY A 43 11.12 0.93 11.93
N THR A 44 10.17 1.68 11.41
CA THR A 44 10.20 3.12 11.27
C THR A 44 8.86 3.67 11.74
N ILE A 45 8.93 4.74 12.53
CA ILE A 45 7.78 5.55 12.90
C ILE A 45 8.01 6.92 12.28
N THR A 46 7.06 7.37 11.47
CA THR A 46 7.10 8.67 10.81
C THR A 46 5.88 9.47 11.23
N LEU A 47 6.11 10.70 11.69
CA LEU A 47 5.06 11.67 11.94
C LEU A 47 5.33 12.90 11.07
N ASN A 48 4.41 13.17 10.16
CA ASN A 48 4.44 14.29 9.24
C ASN A 48 3.40 15.32 9.66
N LEU A 49 3.85 16.54 9.91
CA LEU A 49 3.01 17.71 10.19
C LEU A 49 3.25 18.72 9.08
N SER A 50 2.20 19.18 8.42
CA SER A 50 2.32 20.19 7.36
C SER A 50 1.22 21.24 7.48
N GLN A 51 1.60 22.50 7.32
CA GLN A 51 0.72 23.66 7.37
C GLN A 51 0.98 24.54 6.15
N VAL A 52 -0.09 24.89 5.44
CA VAL A 52 -0.09 25.83 4.32
C VAL A 52 -0.90 27.05 4.73
N SER A 53 -0.27 28.22 4.65
CA SER A 53 -0.90 29.52 4.90
C SER A 53 -0.63 30.46 3.74
N LEU A 54 -1.69 31.00 3.15
CA LEU A 54 -1.69 31.84 1.96
C LEU A 54 -2.39 33.16 2.30
N ILE A 55 -1.80 34.28 1.88
CA ILE A 55 -2.39 35.61 1.96
C ILE A 55 -2.51 36.11 0.51
N ASN A 56 -3.74 36.35 0.03
CA ASN A 56 -4.09 36.66 -1.37
C ASN A 56 -3.73 35.57 -2.40
N TRP A 57 -4.57 34.54 -2.47
CA TRP A 57 -4.51 33.54 -3.54
C TRP A 57 -5.25 34.06 -4.78
N ALA A 58 -4.55 34.36 -5.87
CA ALA A 58 -5.21 34.68 -7.15
C ALA A 58 -5.48 33.42 -8.00
N ALA A 59 -5.01 32.24 -7.58
CA ALA A 59 -4.89 31.03 -8.42
C ALA A 59 -5.50 29.72 -7.87
N GLY A 60 -6.38 29.76 -6.88
CA GLY A 60 -7.14 28.60 -6.36
C GLY A 60 -6.72 28.01 -5.00
N GLY A 61 -5.62 28.48 -4.38
CA GLY A 61 -5.05 27.81 -3.20
C GLY A 61 -5.83 28.03 -1.90
N GLN A 62 -6.01 26.97 -1.10
CA GLN A 62 -6.64 27.03 0.23
C GLN A 62 -5.65 26.74 1.35
N ASN A 63 -5.79 27.46 2.46
CA ASN A 63 -5.05 27.17 3.69
C ASN A 63 -5.35 25.75 4.17
N SER A 64 -4.33 25.04 4.64
CA SER A 64 -4.50 23.67 5.12
C SER A 64 -3.59 23.34 6.27
N ILE A 65 -4.04 22.39 7.09
CA ILE A 65 -3.25 21.74 8.11
C ILE A 65 -3.44 20.24 7.96
N SER A 66 -2.34 19.48 7.95
CA SER A 66 -2.34 18.04 7.80
C SER A 66 -1.43 17.37 8.82
N VAL A 67 -1.89 16.21 9.29
CA VAL A 67 -1.18 15.33 10.21
C VAL A 67 -1.23 13.94 9.60
N ASN A 68 -0.08 13.31 9.43
CA ASN A 68 0.01 11.93 8.94
C ASN A 68 1.02 11.14 9.77
N GLY A 69 0.56 10.03 10.33
CA GLY A 69 1.38 9.05 11.01
C GLY A 69 1.54 7.80 10.15
N LEU A 70 2.76 7.30 10.06
CA LEU A 70 3.08 6.02 9.44
C LEU A 70 3.92 5.19 10.42
N PHE A 71 3.51 3.95 10.62
CA PHE A 71 4.24 2.94 11.37
C PHE A 71 4.51 1.76 10.43
N SER A 72 5.78 1.50 10.13
CA SER A 72 6.22 0.43 9.24
C SER A 72 7.19 -0.46 9.98
N THR A 73 6.91 -1.75 10.12
CA THR A 73 7.78 -2.70 10.81
C THR A 73 7.94 -3.99 10.02
N PHE A 74 9.09 -4.63 10.17
CA PHE A 74 9.40 -5.90 9.54
C PHE A 74 10.04 -6.87 10.54
N ALA A 75 9.77 -8.15 10.36
CA ALA A 75 10.39 -9.26 11.08
C ALA A 75 10.71 -10.38 10.09
N VAL A 76 12.00 -10.59 9.83
CA VAL A 76 12.52 -11.60 8.91
C VAL A 76 13.25 -12.66 9.71
N TYR A 77 12.74 -13.88 9.69
CA TYR A 77 13.41 -15.05 10.23
C TYR A 77 14.18 -15.76 9.13
N HIS A 78 15.46 -16.03 9.36
CA HIS A 78 16.28 -16.84 8.48
C HIS A 78 16.99 -17.93 9.30
N LYS A 79 16.74 -19.20 8.97
CA LYS A 79 17.48 -20.34 9.55
C LYS A 79 17.50 -21.52 8.59
N ASP A 80 18.67 -22.10 8.39
CA ASP A 80 18.90 -23.23 7.48
C ASP A 80 18.36 -22.96 6.06
N LYS A 81 17.22 -23.56 5.74
CA LYS A 81 16.51 -23.48 4.47
C LYS A 81 15.15 -22.78 4.61
N LYS A 82 14.91 -22.09 5.73
CA LYS A 82 13.64 -21.45 6.05
C LYS A 82 13.82 -19.93 6.05
N LEU A 83 12.94 -19.25 5.33
CA LEU A 83 12.81 -17.80 5.30
C LEU A 83 11.37 -17.47 5.68
N TRP A 84 11.16 -16.65 6.71
CA TRP A 84 9.83 -16.18 7.07
C TRP A 84 9.84 -14.67 7.24
N GLU A 85 9.19 -13.99 6.32
CA GLU A 85 9.16 -12.53 6.24
C GLU A 85 7.79 -12.03 6.68
N ASN A 86 7.77 -11.13 7.65
CA ASN A 86 6.57 -10.45 8.11
C ASN A 86 6.78 -8.95 7.93
N PHE A 87 5.79 -8.27 7.35
CA PHE A 87 5.77 -6.83 7.15
C PHE A 87 4.44 -6.30 7.65
N LEU A 88 4.46 -5.20 8.40
CA LEU A 88 3.26 -4.52 8.88
C LEU A 88 3.41 -3.02 8.65
N ASP A 89 2.50 -2.46 7.86
CA ASP A 89 2.38 -1.04 7.60
C ASP A 89 1.03 -0.53 8.10
N ILE A 90 1.07 0.47 8.99
CA ILE A 90 -0.10 1.16 9.53
C ILE A 90 0.05 2.64 9.20
N GLY A 91 -0.87 3.18 8.42
CA GLY A 91 -0.89 4.60 8.08
C GLY A 91 -2.21 5.23 8.50
N TYR A 92 -2.15 6.43 9.09
CA TYR A 92 -3.32 7.24 9.39
C TYR A 92 -3.02 8.71 9.14
N GLY A 93 -3.86 9.37 8.36
CA GLY A 93 -3.69 10.77 8.01
C GLY A 93 -5.00 11.54 7.98
N THR A 94 -4.93 12.80 8.40
CA THR A 94 -6.06 13.74 8.36
C THR A 94 -5.59 15.09 7.85
N ILE A 95 -6.44 15.77 7.09
CA ILE A 95 -6.22 17.15 6.65
C ILE A 95 -7.47 17.97 6.92
N LYS A 96 -7.28 19.24 7.22
CA LYS A 96 -8.31 20.27 7.20
C LYS A 96 -7.88 21.32 6.18
N GLN A 97 -8.70 21.59 5.18
CA GLN A 97 -8.38 22.51 4.09
C GLN A 97 -9.52 23.50 3.88
N GLY A 98 -9.26 24.80 4.10
CA GLY A 98 -10.26 25.88 4.08
C GLY A 98 -10.65 26.38 5.47
N GLU A 99 -11.18 27.62 5.55
CA GLU A 99 -11.48 28.31 6.81
C GLU A 99 -12.62 27.65 7.62
N ASN A 100 -13.61 27.03 6.95
CA ASN A 100 -14.77 26.36 7.55
C ASN A 100 -14.85 24.85 7.25
N ALA A 101 -13.73 24.21 6.88
CA ALA A 101 -13.74 22.80 6.54
C ALA A 101 -13.64 21.88 7.77
N ASN A 102 -14.33 20.75 7.69
CA ASN A 102 -14.14 19.64 8.61
C ASN A 102 -12.80 18.96 8.36
N TRP A 103 -12.28 18.26 9.36
CA TRP A 103 -11.17 17.34 9.16
C TRP A 103 -11.65 16.18 8.31
N TRP A 104 -10.94 15.88 7.22
CA TRP A 104 -11.18 14.67 6.44
C TRP A 104 -9.96 13.76 6.43
N LYS A 105 -10.25 12.47 6.32
CA LYS A 105 -9.27 11.38 6.30
C LYS A 105 -8.52 11.37 4.98
N THR A 106 -7.18 11.38 5.01
CA THR A 106 -6.32 11.32 3.83
C THR A 106 -5.63 9.98 3.66
N ASP A 107 -5.35 9.28 4.75
CA ASP A 107 -4.77 7.93 4.75
C ASP A 107 -5.38 7.13 5.91
N ASP A 108 -5.61 5.85 5.67
CA ASP A 108 -6.10 4.87 6.65
C ASP A 108 -5.89 3.49 6.06
N LYS A 109 -4.78 2.88 6.46
CA LYS A 109 -4.37 1.58 5.96
C LYS A 109 -3.75 0.77 7.08
N ILE A 110 -4.11 -0.49 7.10
CA ILE A 110 -3.37 -1.55 7.76
C ILE A 110 -3.05 -2.56 6.66
N ASP A 111 -1.77 -2.77 6.37
CA ASP A 111 -1.27 -3.75 5.41
C ASP A 111 -0.31 -4.68 6.13
N PHE A 112 -0.71 -5.93 6.30
CA PHE A 112 0.11 -6.98 6.90
C PHE A 112 0.41 -8.04 5.85
N THR A 113 1.69 -8.36 5.66
CA THR A 113 2.14 -9.43 4.79
C THR A 113 2.99 -10.42 5.57
N SER A 114 2.63 -11.70 5.51
CA SER A 114 3.46 -12.81 6.02
C SER A 114 3.77 -13.76 4.86
N LYS A 115 5.03 -13.93 4.54
CA LYS A 115 5.52 -14.85 3.51
C LYS A 115 6.47 -15.85 4.12
N TYR A 116 6.14 -17.13 4.03
CA TYR A 116 7.00 -18.23 4.44
C TYR A 116 7.58 -18.90 3.19
N GLY A 117 8.89 -19.14 3.18
CA GLY A 117 9.65 -19.74 2.10
C GLY A 117 10.56 -20.87 2.59
N GLN A 118 10.54 -22.00 1.89
CA GLN A 118 11.43 -23.14 2.10
C GLN A 118 12.37 -23.30 0.89
N LYS A 119 13.67 -23.17 1.11
CA LYS A 119 14.70 -23.23 0.07
C LYS A 119 14.78 -24.63 -0.54
N ILE A 120 14.70 -24.70 -1.87
CA ILE A 120 14.80 -25.93 -2.66
C ILE A 120 16.14 -25.97 -3.40
N SER A 121 16.51 -24.86 -4.02
CA SER A 121 17.76 -24.70 -4.76
C SER A 121 18.44 -23.38 -4.38
N LYS A 122 19.54 -23.01 -5.05
CA LYS A 122 20.32 -21.82 -4.69
C LYS A 122 19.47 -20.55 -4.65
N GLN A 123 18.53 -20.40 -5.58
CA GLN A 123 17.73 -19.19 -5.80
C GLN A 123 16.21 -19.41 -5.73
N TRP A 124 15.74 -20.65 -5.54
CA TRP A 124 14.31 -20.97 -5.53
C TRP A 124 13.82 -21.47 -4.17
N TYR A 125 12.65 -20.99 -3.78
CA TYR A 125 11.94 -21.35 -2.56
C TYR A 125 10.52 -21.79 -2.90
N TYR A 126 10.00 -22.83 -2.24
CA TYR A 126 8.56 -23.02 -2.13
C TYR A 126 8.04 -21.98 -1.16
N ALA A 127 7.05 -21.19 -1.55
CA ALA A 127 6.59 -20.08 -0.75
C ALA A 127 5.07 -20.04 -0.62
N ALA A 128 4.62 -19.70 0.59
CA ALA A 128 3.24 -19.37 0.89
C ALA A 128 3.20 -17.92 1.37
N LEU A 129 2.26 -17.15 0.83
CA LEU A 129 2.09 -15.73 1.11
C LEU A 129 0.68 -15.50 1.62
N LEU A 130 0.57 -14.78 2.73
CA LEU A 130 -0.66 -14.23 3.26
C LEU A 130 -0.53 -12.70 3.28
N ASN A 131 -1.48 -12.01 2.68
CA ASN A 131 -1.59 -10.56 2.74
C ASN A 131 -2.98 -10.17 3.25
N LEU A 132 -3.01 -9.29 4.25
CA LEU A 132 -4.20 -8.75 4.87
C LEU A 132 -4.13 -7.23 4.73
N LYS A 133 -5.09 -6.64 4.02
CA LYS A 133 -5.19 -5.19 3.85
C LYS A 133 -6.56 -4.70 4.26
N THR A 134 -6.64 -3.74 5.18
CA THR A 134 -7.92 -3.17 5.62
C THR A 134 -7.77 -1.69 5.96
N GLN A 135 -8.91 -1.02 6.12
CA GLN A 135 -9.04 0.30 6.72
C GLN A 135 -9.79 0.18 8.07
N VAL A 136 -9.58 1.13 8.98
CA VAL A 136 -10.17 1.10 10.33
C VAL A 136 -11.25 2.17 10.51
N ALA A 137 -10.99 3.40 10.09
CA ALA A 137 -11.87 4.54 10.30
C ALA A 137 -12.88 4.69 9.14
N LYS A 138 -14.04 5.28 9.45
CA LYS A 138 -15.02 5.62 8.43
C LYS A 138 -14.45 6.67 7.47
N GLY A 139 -14.59 6.44 6.17
CA GLY A 139 -14.35 7.42 5.12
C GLY A 139 -15.69 7.96 4.62
N TYR A 140 -15.73 9.24 4.27
CA TYR A 140 -16.90 9.90 3.70
C TYR A 140 -16.55 10.50 2.34
N ASP A 141 -17.54 10.62 1.45
CA ASP A 141 -17.37 11.29 0.15
C ASP A 141 -17.38 12.82 0.34
N TYR A 142 -16.20 13.41 0.57
CA TYR A 142 -16.10 14.85 0.77
C TYR A 142 -16.25 15.60 -0.56
N PRO A 143 -16.98 16.74 -0.61
CA PRO A 143 -17.41 17.56 0.53
C PRO A 143 -18.82 17.23 1.08
N ASN A 144 -19.43 16.15 0.63
CA ASN A 144 -20.81 15.79 0.98
C ASN A 144 -20.80 14.67 2.04
N ASP A 145 -20.66 15.03 3.32
CA ASP A 145 -20.50 14.15 4.50
C ASP A 145 -21.65 13.12 4.73
N SER A 146 -22.62 13.05 3.82
CA SER A 146 -23.80 12.18 3.91
C SER A 146 -23.55 10.75 3.38
N MET A 147 -22.54 10.52 2.54
CA MET A 147 -22.26 9.18 1.99
C MET A 147 -21.00 8.57 2.59
N VAL A 148 -21.17 7.48 3.34
CA VAL A 148 -20.07 6.64 3.83
C VAL A 148 -19.49 5.88 2.64
N ILE A 149 -18.18 6.02 2.41
CA ILE A 149 -17.45 5.33 1.31
C ILE A 149 -16.56 4.19 1.82
N SER A 150 -16.16 4.24 3.09
CA SER A 150 -15.43 3.15 3.74
C SER A 150 -15.73 3.07 5.22
N ASN A 151 -15.60 1.89 5.80
CA ASN A 151 -15.84 1.61 7.22
C ASN A 151 -14.88 0.49 7.67
N LEU A 152 -14.85 0.16 8.96
CA LEU A 152 -14.00 -0.92 9.48
C LEU A 152 -14.29 -2.23 8.73
N LEU A 153 -13.26 -2.78 8.05
CA LEU A 153 -13.34 -3.95 7.16
C LEU A 153 -14.29 -3.78 5.96
N ALA A 154 -14.38 -2.55 5.44
CA ALA A 154 -15.10 -2.20 4.22
C ALA A 154 -14.25 -1.18 3.42
N PRO A 155 -13.26 -1.64 2.63
CA PRO A 155 -12.94 -3.02 2.30
C PRO A 155 -11.90 -3.66 3.23
N GLY A 156 -12.03 -4.97 3.46
CA GLY A 156 -10.98 -5.85 3.96
C GLY A 156 -10.57 -6.84 2.87
N TYR A 157 -9.32 -6.81 2.43
CA TYR A 157 -8.75 -7.75 1.46
C TYR A 157 -7.90 -8.79 2.16
N VAL A 158 -8.15 -10.05 1.84
CA VAL A 158 -7.36 -11.20 2.28
C VAL A 158 -6.86 -11.93 1.04
N LEU A 159 -5.55 -12.04 0.87
CA LEU A 159 -4.93 -12.76 -0.23
C LEU A 159 -4.02 -13.85 0.33
N GLY A 160 -4.35 -15.10 0.04
CA GLY A 160 -3.53 -16.27 0.33
C GLY A 160 -3.02 -16.87 -0.97
N ALA A 161 -1.70 -17.03 -1.13
CA ALA A 161 -1.08 -17.53 -2.34
C ALA A 161 -0.04 -18.59 -2.02
N ILE A 162 -0.01 -19.68 -2.80
CA ILE A 162 1.01 -20.73 -2.69
C ILE A 162 1.70 -20.86 -4.04
N GLY A 163 3.03 -20.90 -4.01
CA GLY A 163 3.83 -20.80 -5.21
C GLY A 163 5.31 -21.01 -5.00
N MET A 164 6.09 -20.43 -5.91
CA MET A 164 7.53 -20.42 -5.87
C MET A 164 8.04 -18.98 -5.80
N ASP A 165 9.03 -18.74 -4.96
CA ASP A 165 9.73 -17.46 -4.83
C ASP A 165 11.14 -17.62 -5.39
N TYR A 166 11.48 -16.81 -6.37
CA TYR A 166 12.79 -16.70 -6.97
C TYR A 166 13.49 -15.46 -6.44
N GLN A 167 14.66 -15.65 -5.82
CA GLN A 167 15.49 -14.57 -5.30
C GLN A 167 16.85 -14.62 -6.01
N SER A 168 17.12 -13.58 -6.80
CA SER A 168 18.36 -13.44 -7.55
C SER A 168 19.39 -12.62 -6.78
N ASP A 169 20.66 -12.88 -7.05
CA ASP A 169 21.79 -12.16 -6.49
C ASP A 169 21.86 -10.68 -7.00
N PHE A 170 21.14 -10.36 -8.08
CA PHE A 170 21.06 -9.01 -8.67
C PHE A 170 19.88 -8.18 -8.17
N ASN A 171 19.44 -8.37 -6.92
CA ASN A 171 18.32 -7.64 -6.31
C ASN A 171 16.98 -7.74 -7.07
N PHE A 172 16.80 -8.84 -7.81
CA PHE A 172 15.55 -9.18 -8.48
C PHE A 172 14.83 -10.29 -7.71
N THR A 173 13.52 -10.13 -7.54
CA THR A 173 12.64 -11.09 -6.88
C THR A 173 11.42 -11.37 -7.76
N ALA A 174 11.02 -12.63 -7.83
CA ALA A 174 9.82 -13.03 -8.55
C ALA A 174 9.07 -14.12 -7.79
N PHE A 175 7.85 -13.82 -7.36
CA PHE A 175 6.95 -14.77 -6.74
C PHE A 175 5.85 -15.18 -7.72
N LEU A 176 5.78 -16.46 -8.01
CA LEU A 176 4.86 -17.07 -8.96
C LEU A 176 3.95 -18.05 -8.22
N ALA A 177 2.68 -17.73 -8.10
CA ALA A 177 1.70 -18.54 -7.38
C ALA A 177 0.55 -18.98 -8.30
N PRO A 178 0.52 -20.26 -8.72
CA PRO A 178 -0.57 -20.77 -9.53
C PRO A 178 -1.88 -20.92 -8.73
N ILE A 179 -1.79 -20.98 -7.40
CA ILE A 179 -2.97 -21.10 -6.53
C ILE A 179 -3.00 -19.90 -5.61
N THR A 180 -3.89 -18.96 -5.92
CA THR A 180 -4.12 -17.76 -5.12
C THR A 180 -5.61 -17.60 -4.85
N LEU A 181 -5.95 -17.50 -3.57
CA LEU A 181 -7.27 -17.16 -3.08
C LEU A 181 -7.27 -15.69 -2.67
N LYS A 182 -8.11 -14.88 -3.29
CA LYS A 182 -8.34 -13.49 -2.93
C LYS A 182 -9.76 -13.32 -2.46
N THR A 183 -9.94 -12.83 -1.25
CA THR A 183 -11.26 -12.55 -0.66
C THR A 183 -11.36 -11.07 -0.34
N THR A 184 -12.40 -10.44 -0.86
CA THR A 184 -12.82 -9.08 -0.52
C THR A 184 -13.99 -9.16 0.45
N ILE A 185 -13.88 -8.48 1.58
CA ILE A 185 -14.89 -8.40 2.63
C ILE A 185 -15.38 -6.96 2.69
N VAL A 186 -16.70 -6.80 2.70
CA VAL A 186 -17.39 -5.51 2.84
C VAL A 186 -18.40 -5.68 3.96
N ARG A 187 -17.96 -5.41 5.19
CA ARG A 187 -18.78 -5.62 6.39
C ARG A 187 -19.96 -4.65 6.51
N ASP A 188 -19.90 -3.52 5.82
CA ASP A 188 -20.97 -2.54 5.79
C ASP A 188 -22.04 -2.96 4.76
N GLN A 189 -23.27 -3.19 5.23
CA GLN A 189 -24.34 -3.71 4.38
C GLN A 189 -24.83 -2.68 3.37
N GLU A 190 -24.73 -1.37 3.65
CA GLU A 190 -25.11 -0.34 2.69
C GLU A 190 -24.13 -0.32 1.51
N LEU A 191 -22.82 -0.36 1.83
CA LEU A 191 -21.76 -0.48 0.82
C LEU A 191 -21.85 -1.80 0.03
N ALA A 192 -22.16 -2.91 0.70
CA ALA A 192 -22.34 -4.21 0.05
C ALA A 192 -23.58 -4.22 -0.86
N ASN A 193 -24.70 -3.62 -0.43
CA ASN A 193 -25.91 -3.49 -1.25
C ASN A 193 -25.66 -2.65 -2.51
N ALA A 194 -24.80 -1.63 -2.43
CA ALA A 194 -24.38 -0.82 -3.56
C ALA A 194 -23.37 -1.52 -4.49
N GLY A 195 -22.92 -2.74 -4.17
CA GLY A 195 -21.90 -3.46 -4.95
C GLY A 195 -20.50 -2.85 -4.84
N ALA A 196 -20.24 -2.07 -3.80
CA ALA A 196 -18.93 -1.46 -3.58
C ALA A 196 -17.83 -2.52 -3.50
N PHE A 197 -16.63 -2.20 -4.01
CA PHE A 197 -15.47 -3.11 -4.03
C PHE A 197 -15.70 -4.42 -4.81
N GLY A 198 -16.71 -4.43 -5.69
CA GLY A 198 -16.98 -5.51 -6.63
C GLY A 198 -17.70 -6.71 -6.03
N VAL A 199 -18.32 -6.59 -4.86
CA VAL A 199 -19.22 -7.62 -4.32
C VAL A 199 -20.56 -7.64 -5.07
N GLU A 200 -21.31 -8.74 -4.96
CA GLU A 200 -22.63 -8.84 -5.61
C GLU A 200 -23.63 -7.86 -4.95
N PRO A 201 -24.24 -6.93 -5.71
CA PRO A 201 -25.14 -5.91 -5.17
C PRO A 201 -26.47 -6.51 -4.73
N ALA A 202 -27.25 -5.71 -3.98
CA ALA A 202 -28.61 -6.10 -3.60
C ALA A 202 -29.55 -6.13 -4.81
N VAL A 203 -30.55 -7.02 -4.77
CA VAL A 203 -31.64 -7.05 -5.74
C VAL A 203 -32.84 -6.33 -5.12
N TYR A 204 -33.31 -5.29 -5.81
CA TYR A 204 -34.44 -4.48 -5.40
C TYR A 204 -35.70 -4.93 -6.15
N ASP A 205 -36.83 -4.92 -5.44
CA ASP A 205 -38.14 -5.08 -6.06
C ASP A 205 -38.48 -3.82 -6.86
N THR A 206 -38.79 -3.97 -8.16
CA THR A 206 -39.02 -2.85 -9.09
C THR A 206 -40.31 -2.09 -8.82
N LEU A 207 -41.23 -2.64 -8.02
CA LEU A 207 -42.54 -2.05 -7.71
C LEU A 207 -42.58 -1.39 -6.34
N THR A 208 -41.83 -1.92 -5.36
CA THR A 208 -41.84 -1.41 -3.97
C THR A 208 -40.56 -0.71 -3.54
N GLY A 209 -39.47 -0.82 -4.31
CA GLY A 209 -38.16 -0.25 -3.95
C GLY A 209 -37.49 -0.93 -2.75
N ASN A 210 -38.10 -1.98 -2.20
CA ASN A 210 -37.56 -2.73 -1.07
C ASN A 210 -36.48 -3.72 -1.52
N VAL A 211 -35.49 -3.94 -0.65
CA VAL A 211 -34.45 -4.96 -0.85
C VAL A 211 -35.08 -6.35 -0.75
N THR A 212 -35.07 -7.10 -1.85
CA THR A 212 -35.56 -8.49 -1.89
C THR A 212 -34.43 -9.46 -1.55
N ILE A 213 -33.22 -9.21 -2.06
CA ILE A 213 -32.01 -9.98 -1.75
C ILE A 213 -30.93 -8.99 -1.34
N LYS A 214 -30.37 -9.16 -0.14
CA LYS A 214 -29.26 -8.33 0.36
C LYS A 214 -28.00 -8.57 -0.47
N GLY A 215 -27.22 -7.51 -0.70
CA GLY A 215 -25.92 -7.61 -1.35
C GLY A 215 -24.96 -8.47 -0.53
N ARG A 216 -24.09 -9.23 -1.21
CA ARG A 216 -23.16 -10.13 -0.53
C ARG A 216 -22.04 -9.32 0.10
N GLN A 217 -21.72 -9.62 1.35
CA GLN A 217 -20.64 -8.95 2.09
C GLN A 217 -19.25 -9.53 1.79
N GLY A 218 -19.17 -10.50 0.87
CA GLY A 218 -17.94 -11.19 0.55
C GLY A 218 -17.89 -11.55 -0.94
N ARG A 219 -16.71 -11.39 -1.53
CA ARG A 219 -16.38 -11.90 -2.86
C ARG A 219 -15.08 -12.69 -2.76
N THR A 220 -15.09 -13.90 -3.27
CA THR A 220 -13.91 -14.77 -3.31
C THR A 220 -13.53 -15.06 -4.75
N GLU A 221 -12.25 -14.91 -5.07
CA GLU A 221 -11.66 -15.11 -6.38
C GLU A 221 -10.53 -16.13 -6.25
N LEU A 222 -10.52 -17.13 -7.13
CA LEU A 222 -9.43 -18.09 -7.25
C LEU A 222 -8.67 -17.80 -8.53
N GLY A 223 -7.34 -17.75 -8.47
CA GLY A 223 -6.55 -17.28 -9.59
C GLY A 223 -5.06 -17.54 -9.49
N GLY A 224 -4.35 -17.10 -10.52
CA GLY A 224 -2.90 -17.03 -10.56
C GLY A 224 -2.40 -15.67 -10.12
N TYR A 225 -1.26 -15.63 -9.44
CA TYR A 225 -0.64 -14.40 -8.95
C TYR A 225 0.84 -14.36 -9.29
N ILE A 226 1.29 -13.21 -9.79
CA ILE A 226 2.70 -12.93 -10.09
C ILE A 226 3.09 -11.64 -9.41
N ARG A 227 4.16 -11.66 -8.63
CA ARG A 227 4.78 -10.47 -8.03
C ARG A 227 6.22 -10.39 -8.46
N LEU A 228 6.60 -9.29 -9.11
CA LEU A 228 7.96 -8.98 -9.51
C LEU A 228 8.46 -7.80 -8.69
N GLY A 229 9.70 -7.89 -8.21
CA GLY A 229 10.37 -6.83 -7.47
C GLY A 229 11.79 -6.63 -7.98
N TYR A 230 12.20 -5.39 -8.17
CA TYR A 230 13.56 -5.03 -8.55
C TYR A 230 14.04 -3.85 -7.73
N LYS A 231 15.22 -3.96 -7.11
CA LYS A 231 15.83 -2.89 -6.31
C LYS A 231 17.17 -2.48 -6.93
N LEU A 232 17.33 -1.19 -7.20
CA LEU A 232 18.53 -0.59 -7.76
C LEU A 232 19.02 0.54 -6.85
N GLU A 233 20.32 0.64 -6.63
CA GLU A 233 20.95 1.71 -5.86
C GLU A 233 21.92 2.47 -6.79
N PRO A 234 21.42 3.41 -7.62
CA PRO A 234 22.24 4.06 -8.65
C PRO A 234 23.31 4.98 -8.04
N MET A 235 23.07 5.51 -6.84
CA MET A 235 23.98 6.41 -6.11
C MET A 235 23.82 6.20 -4.60
N GLN A 236 24.79 6.66 -3.80
CA GLN A 236 24.68 6.66 -2.33
C GLN A 236 23.42 7.42 -1.90
N ASN A 237 22.73 6.90 -0.89
CA ASN A 237 21.45 7.43 -0.38
C ASN A 237 20.27 7.44 -1.36
N ILE A 238 20.41 6.90 -2.57
CA ILE A 238 19.32 6.79 -3.54
C ILE A 238 19.01 5.32 -3.76
N THR A 239 17.79 4.92 -3.38
CA THR A 239 17.24 3.58 -3.66
C THR A 239 16.05 3.72 -4.59
N LEU A 240 16.13 3.07 -5.76
CA LEU A 240 15.01 2.88 -6.66
C LEU A 240 14.44 1.48 -6.45
N GLN A 241 13.18 1.38 -6.06
CA GLN A 241 12.48 0.12 -5.91
C GLN A 241 11.27 0.07 -6.83
N THR A 242 11.22 -0.96 -7.68
CA THR A 242 10.11 -1.26 -8.57
C THR A 242 9.41 -2.51 -8.08
N LYS A 243 8.08 -2.46 -7.93
CA LYS A 243 7.25 -3.61 -7.58
C LYS A 243 6.05 -3.66 -8.52
N ILE A 244 5.78 -4.84 -9.08
CA ILE A 244 4.67 -5.09 -10.01
C ILE A 244 3.94 -6.34 -9.54
N ASP A 245 2.62 -6.22 -9.37
CA ASP A 245 1.74 -7.31 -8.93
C ASP A 245 0.66 -7.56 -10.01
N PHE A 246 0.57 -8.78 -10.52
CA PHE A 246 -0.46 -9.23 -11.46
C PHE A 246 -1.32 -10.32 -10.82
N PHE A 247 -2.63 -10.24 -11.00
CA PHE A 247 -3.59 -11.26 -10.57
C PHE A 247 -4.52 -11.61 -11.73
N SER A 248 -4.67 -12.90 -12.01
CA SER A 248 -5.57 -13.43 -13.04
C SER A 248 -6.61 -14.33 -12.39
N ASN A 249 -7.88 -13.96 -12.48
CA ASN A 249 -8.98 -14.73 -11.91
C ASN A 249 -9.37 -15.88 -12.85
N TYR A 250 -9.29 -17.12 -12.37
CA TYR A 250 -9.64 -18.32 -13.15
C TYR A 250 -11.15 -18.52 -13.28
N LEU A 251 -11.94 -18.00 -12.33
CA LEU A 251 -13.40 -18.17 -12.30
C LEU A 251 -14.12 -17.21 -13.24
N ASN A 252 -13.45 -16.16 -13.72
CA ASN A 252 -14.03 -15.19 -14.63
C ASN A 252 -13.29 -15.27 -15.97
N LYS A 253 -13.96 -15.87 -16.97
CA LYS A 253 -13.45 -16.18 -18.33
C LYS A 253 -12.16 -15.42 -18.69
N PRO A 254 -10.97 -16.02 -18.57
CA PRO A 254 -9.76 -15.39 -19.07
C PRO A 254 -9.90 -15.29 -20.59
N GLN A 255 -9.90 -14.07 -21.12
CA GLN A 255 -9.74 -13.89 -22.56
C GLN A 255 -8.32 -14.37 -22.90
N THR A 256 -8.28 -15.51 -23.59
CA THR A 256 -7.13 -16.06 -24.30
C THR A 256 -6.54 -15.06 -25.26
#